data_AF-A0A160M7T8-F1
#
_entry.id   AF-A0A160M7T8-F1
#
_cell.length_a   1.000
_cell.length_b   1.000
_cell.length_c   1.000
_cell.angle_alpha   90.00
_cell.angle_beta   90.00
_cell.angle_gamma   90.00
#
_symmetry.space_group_name_H-M   'P 1'
#
loop_
_entity.id
_entity.type
_entity.pdbx_description
1 polymer ?
#
loop_
_entity_poly.entity_id
_entity_poly.type
_entity_poly.pdbx_seq_one_letter_code
_entity_poly.pdbx_strand_id
1 'polypeptide(L)'
;MKKNYITYAFAVLLMIAILAIMDGLNNSNAAEELRKERDRLAEKAASFEEEYENNAKMLDVARKETAELKKEIESLRSAIEYREFLAAIKTIESYKAAQSFKEANAFIARIDGLGYYAGERSGKCHCGFIFNGEGFEWIPNSVLDLKEFRIEQDKIRLTYQTAEEVTQDYQFVMAKAPGQYDSEEKWRVEEITLVEKVPH
;
A
#
# COMPACT_ATOMS: atom_id res chain seq x y z
N MET A 1 -39.61 18.91 93.99
CA MET A 1 -39.21 19.02 92.55
C MET A 1 -37.80 18.45 92.24
N LYS A 2 -37.28 17.44 92.97
CA LYS A 2 -35.92 16.89 92.71
C LYS A 2 -35.87 15.56 91.93
N LYS A 3 -37.01 14.89 91.71
CA LYS A 3 -37.06 13.56 91.06
C LYS A 3 -37.21 13.60 89.52
N ASN A 4 -37.58 14.75 88.93
CA ASN A 4 -37.82 14.85 87.48
C ASN A 4 -36.58 15.26 86.69
N TYR A 5 -35.62 15.95 87.33
CA TYR A 5 -34.38 16.38 86.68
C TYR A 5 -33.44 15.20 86.40
N ILE A 6 -33.42 14.20 87.30
CA ILE A 6 -32.58 13.00 87.13
C ILE A 6 -33.08 12.16 85.96
N THR A 7 -34.40 11.99 85.81
CA THR A 7 -35.00 11.26 84.69
C THR A 7 -34.79 11.99 83.36
N TYR A 8 -34.88 13.33 83.37
CA TYR A 8 -34.63 14.14 82.18
C TYR A 8 -33.15 14.10 81.76
N ALA A 9 -32.23 14.15 82.74
CA ALA A 9 -30.80 14.01 82.49
C ALA A 9 -30.45 12.63 81.90
N PHE A 10 -31.08 11.57 82.39
CA PHE A 10 -30.93 10.23 81.81
C PHE A 10 -31.48 10.13 80.39
N ALA A 11 -32.64 10.75 80.10
CA ALA A 11 -33.22 10.75 78.76
C ALA A 11 -32.34 11.49 77.73
N VAL A 12 -31.76 12.63 78.14
CA VAL A 12 -30.82 13.40 77.30
C VAL A 12 -29.53 12.60 77.05
N LEU A 13 -28.97 11.95 78.07
CA LEU A 13 -27.80 11.08 77.92
C LEU A 13 -28.07 9.90 76.98
N LEU A 14 -29.27 9.32 77.04
CA LEU A 14 -29.68 8.22 76.15
C LEU A 14 -29.78 8.68 74.70
N MET A 15 -30.31 9.87 74.43
CA MET A 15 -30.31 10.44 73.09
C MET A 15 -28.89 10.73 72.56
N ILE A 16 -28.00 11.25 73.41
CA ILE A 16 -26.59 11.48 73.02
C ILE A 16 -25.88 10.15 72.73
N ALA A 17 -26.14 9.11 73.52
CA ALA A 17 -25.57 7.78 73.29
C ALA A 17 -26.09 7.15 71.98
N ILE A 18 -27.38 7.28 71.67
CA ILE A 18 -27.96 6.79 70.42
C ILE A 18 -27.39 7.55 69.22
N LEU A 19 -27.24 8.88 69.31
CA LEU A 19 -26.62 9.69 68.27
C LEU A 19 -25.14 9.35 68.06
N ALA A 20 -24.38 9.12 69.15
CA ALA A 20 -22.98 8.72 69.07
C ALA A 20 -22.79 7.31 68.47
N ILE A 21 -23.70 6.38 68.75
CA ILE A 21 -23.71 5.04 68.14
C ILE A 21 -24.10 5.13 66.66
N MET A 22 -25.09 5.97 66.31
CA MET A 22 -25.46 6.22 64.91
C MET A 22 -24.32 6.85 64.13
N ASP A 23 -23.64 7.87 64.65
CA ASP A 23 -22.47 8.47 64.00
C ASP A 23 -21.33 7.47 63.86
N GLY A 24 -21.06 6.64 64.87
CA GLY A 24 -20.07 5.56 64.79
C GLY A 24 -20.38 4.53 63.70
N LEU A 25 -21.64 4.13 63.56
CA LEU A 25 -22.09 3.18 62.53
C LEU A 25 -22.09 3.81 61.13
N ASN A 26 -22.57 5.05 61.00
CA ASN A 26 -22.64 5.76 59.72
C ASN A 26 -21.22 6.11 59.19
N ASN A 27 -20.31 6.51 60.09
CA ASN A 27 -18.93 6.82 59.74
C ASN A 27 -18.13 5.56 59.41
N SER A 28 -18.44 4.40 60.01
CA SER A 28 -17.85 3.12 59.62
C SER A 28 -18.28 2.66 58.23
N ASN A 29 -19.58 2.81 57.90
CA ASN A 29 -20.10 2.50 56.57
C ASN A 29 -19.51 3.43 55.51
N ALA A 30 -19.42 4.73 55.79
CA ALA A 30 -18.80 5.71 54.89
C ALA A 30 -17.29 5.44 54.70
N ALA A 31 -16.57 5.05 55.76
CA ALA A 31 -15.15 4.70 55.67
C ALA A 31 -14.92 3.41 54.85
N GLU A 32 -15.84 2.45 54.94
CA GLU A 32 -15.77 1.21 54.17
C GLU A 32 -16.13 1.41 52.69
N GLU A 33 -17.10 2.28 52.41
CA GLU A 33 -17.44 2.70 51.04
C GLU A 33 -16.29 3.48 50.39
N LEU A 34 -15.67 4.41 51.11
CA LEU A 34 -14.48 5.13 50.67
C LEU A 34 -13.29 4.20 50.42
N ARG A 35 -13.11 3.16 51.25
CA ARG A 35 -12.09 2.13 51.02
C ARG A 35 -12.35 1.36 49.73
N LYS A 36 -13.59 0.92 49.51
CA LYS A 36 -13.99 0.24 48.26
C LYS A 36 -13.79 1.11 47.04
N GLU A 37 -14.14 2.40 47.10
CA GLU A 37 -13.91 3.33 45.98
C GLU A 37 -12.43 3.56 45.73
N ARG A 38 -11.62 3.73 46.79
CA ARG A 38 -10.17 3.90 46.69
C ARG A 38 -9.51 2.66 46.09
N ASP A 39 -9.91 1.47 46.51
CA ASP A 39 -9.37 0.22 45.96
C ASP A 39 -9.82 0.01 44.51
N ARG A 40 -11.07 0.34 44.17
CA ARG A 40 -11.57 0.33 42.78
C ARG A 40 -10.86 1.36 41.90
N LEU A 41 -10.54 2.55 42.43
CA LEU A 41 -9.77 3.57 41.73
C LEU A 41 -8.31 3.14 41.54
N ALA A 42 -7.72 2.51 42.54
CA ALA A 42 -6.37 1.95 42.44
C ALA A 42 -6.30 0.82 41.39
N GLU A 43 -7.30 -0.05 41.35
CA GLU A 43 -7.42 -1.10 40.34
C GLU A 43 -7.58 -0.52 38.92
N LYS A 44 -8.44 0.49 38.76
CA LYS A 44 -8.58 1.20 37.47
C LYS A 44 -7.32 1.95 37.04
N ALA A 45 -6.60 2.54 37.98
CA ALA A 45 -5.35 3.22 37.70
C ALA A 45 -4.29 2.21 37.22
N ALA A 46 -4.18 1.06 37.88
CA ALA A 46 -3.28 -0.01 37.48
C ALA A 46 -3.65 -0.58 36.10
N SER A 47 -4.93 -0.80 35.82
CA SER A 47 -5.36 -1.28 34.50
C SER A 47 -5.09 -0.26 33.39
N PHE A 48 -5.27 1.03 33.67
CA PHE A 48 -4.94 2.08 32.70
C PHE A 48 -3.44 2.22 32.46
N GLU A 49 -2.60 2.05 33.49
CA GLU A 49 -1.15 2.06 33.36
C GLU A 49 -0.68 0.89 32.49
N GLU A 50 -1.23 -0.31 32.70
CA GLU A 50 -0.95 -1.49 31.87
C GLU A 50 -1.41 -1.33 30.41
N GLU A 51 -2.62 -0.80 30.17
CA GLU A 51 -3.10 -0.48 28.83
C GLU A 51 -2.21 0.56 28.14
N TYR A 52 -1.76 1.58 28.88
CA TYR A 52 -0.88 2.62 28.34
C TYR A 52 0.48 2.05 27.93
N GLU A 53 1.09 1.20 28.77
CA GLU A 53 2.34 0.52 28.43
C GLU A 53 2.20 -0.39 27.21
N ASN A 54 1.12 -1.16 27.12
CA ASN A 54 0.87 -2.03 25.98
C ASN A 54 0.64 -1.23 24.69
N ASN A 55 -0.11 -0.13 24.76
CA ASN A 55 -0.30 0.77 23.62
C ASN A 55 1.02 1.45 23.21
N ALA A 56 1.86 1.85 24.18
CA ALA A 56 3.17 2.42 23.89
C ALA A 56 4.10 1.42 23.19
N LYS A 57 4.09 0.14 23.61
CA LYS A 57 4.84 -0.94 22.96
C LYS A 57 4.33 -1.20 21.54
N MET A 58 3.01 -1.29 21.34
CA MET A 58 2.38 -1.41 20.02
C MET A 58 2.76 -0.26 19.08
N LEU A 59 2.77 0.98 19.60
CA LEU A 59 3.14 2.16 18.83
C LEU A 59 4.63 2.13 18.41
N ASP A 60 5.52 1.66 19.27
CA ASP A 60 6.95 1.50 18.95
C ASP A 60 7.18 0.42 17.90
N VAL A 61 6.48 -0.71 17.99
CA VAL A 61 6.52 -1.77 16.97
C VAL A 61 6.00 -1.25 15.63
N ALA A 62 4.83 -0.61 15.61
CA ALA A 62 4.28 -0.03 14.39
C ALA A 62 5.19 1.05 13.79
N ARG A 63 5.88 1.86 14.61
CA ARG A 63 6.88 2.83 14.15
C ARG A 63 8.11 2.18 13.53
N LYS A 64 8.57 1.05 14.09
CA LYS A 64 9.69 0.28 13.53
C LYS A 64 9.31 -0.36 12.20
N GLU A 65 8.18 -1.05 12.15
CA GLU A 65 7.67 -1.66 10.91
C GLU A 65 7.44 -0.62 9.81
N THR A 66 6.84 0.53 10.14
CA THR A 66 6.67 1.61 9.16
C THR A 66 7.98 2.23 8.70
N ALA A 67 8.99 2.32 9.56
CA ALA A 67 10.33 2.79 9.18
C ALA A 67 11.07 1.78 8.31
N GLU A 68 10.94 0.47 8.58
CA GLU A 68 11.49 -0.62 7.78
C GLU A 68 10.81 -0.69 6.41
N LEU A 69 9.49 -0.66 6.36
CA LEU A 69 8.73 -0.59 5.11
C LEU A 69 9.07 0.65 4.29
N LYS A 70 9.25 1.81 4.95
CA LYS A 70 9.67 3.04 4.26
C LYS A 70 11.08 2.90 3.69
N LYS A 71 12.01 2.31 4.42
CA LYS A 71 13.37 2.03 3.96
C LYS A 71 13.39 1.01 2.83
N GLU A 72 12.52 -0.01 2.87
CA GLU A 72 12.36 -1.01 1.81
C GLU A 72 11.79 -0.36 0.54
N ILE A 73 10.73 0.44 0.66
CA ILE A 73 10.18 1.26 -0.44
C ILE A 73 11.25 2.20 -1.02
N GLU A 74 12.02 2.88 -0.17
CA GLU A 74 13.05 3.82 -0.58
C GLU A 74 14.24 3.09 -1.25
N SER A 75 14.56 1.88 -0.81
CA SER A 75 15.56 1.01 -1.46
C SER A 75 15.07 0.51 -2.83
N LEU A 76 13.80 0.10 -2.95
CA LEU A 76 13.18 -0.31 -4.21
C LEU A 76 13.07 0.87 -5.19
N ARG A 77 12.84 2.08 -4.68
CA ARG A 77 12.81 3.34 -5.45
C ARG A 77 14.20 3.81 -5.90
N SER A 78 15.28 3.34 -5.26
CA SER A 78 16.66 3.74 -5.54
C SER A 78 17.35 2.94 -6.67
N ALA A 79 16.82 1.77 -7.05
CA ALA A 79 17.45 0.92 -8.06
C ALA A 79 17.02 1.27 -9.50
N ILE A 80 15.81 1.79 -9.71
CA ILE A 80 15.34 2.33 -10.99
C ILE A 80 14.69 3.68 -10.72
N GLU A 81 15.41 4.75 -11.04
CA GLU A 81 14.93 6.12 -10.83
C GLU A 81 13.57 6.29 -11.49
N TYR A 82 12.58 6.84 -10.78
CA TYR A 82 11.24 7.18 -11.30
C TYR A 82 11.27 7.86 -12.68
N ARG A 83 12.34 8.61 -12.96
CA ARG A 83 12.63 9.22 -14.26
C ARG A 83 12.82 8.20 -15.39
N GLU A 84 13.51 7.10 -15.12
CA GLU A 84 13.75 6.00 -16.05
C GLU A 84 12.44 5.27 -16.36
N PHE A 85 11.61 5.04 -15.35
CA PHE A 85 10.26 4.52 -15.53
C PHE A 85 9.38 5.42 -16.43
N LEU A 86 9.36 6.74 -16.16
CA LEU A 86 8.64 7.69 -17.02
C LEU A 86 9.18 7.72 -18.45
N ALA A 87 10.49 7.56 -18.63
CA ALA A 87 11.10 7.49 -19.96
C ALA A 87 10.65 6.23 -20.71
N ALA A 88 10.59 5.08 -20.04
CA ALA A 88 10.09 3.83 -20.63
C ALA A 88 8.61 3.92 -21.03
N ILE A 89 7.75 4.47 -20.16
CA ILE A 89 6.33 4.73 -20.51
C ILE A 89 6.25 5.64 -21.73
N LYS A 90 7.01 6.74 -21.75
CA LYS A 90 6.99 7.69 -22.87
C LYS A 90 7.38 7.01 -24.20
N THR A 91 8.33 6.07 -24.17
CA THR A 91 8.65 5.27 -25.36
C THR A 91 7.43 4.51 -25.86
N ILE A 92 6.69 3.82 -24.97
CA ILE A 92 5.50 3.07 -25.38
C ILE A 92 4.36 3.97 -25.84
N GLU A 93 4.13 5.10 -25.18
CA GLU A 93 3.14 6.07 -25.65
C GLU A 93 3.49 6.62 -27.05
N SER A 94 4.77 6.80 -27.34
CA SER A 94 5.24 7.23 -28.67
C SER A 94 5.11 6.11 -29.70
N TYR A 95 5.37 4.86 -29.32
CA TYR A 95 5.13 3.67 -30.15
C TYR A 95 3.64 3.51 -30.46
N LYS A 96 2.76 3.69 -29.46
CA LYS A 96 1.30 3.67 -29.60
C LYS A 96 0.80 4.74 -30.57
N ALA A 97 1.41 5.93 -30.53
CA ALA A 97 1.07 7.04 -31.42
C ALA A 97 1.64 6.91 -32.85
N ALA A 98 2.50 5.92 -33.12
CA ALA A 98 3.11 5.73 -34.43
C ALA A 98 2.06 5.41 -35.50
N GLN A 99 2.11 6.12 -36.61
CA GLN A 99 1.15 5.99 -37.72
C GLN A 99 1.65 5.04 -38.81
N SER A 100 2.92 4.64 -38.76
CA SER A 100 3.52 3.72 -39.72
C SER A 100 4.42 2.69 -39.05
N PHE A 101 4.60 1.53 -39.69
CA PHE A 101 5.51 0.50 -39.20
C PHE A 101 6.94 1.01 -39.08
N LYS A 102 7.36 1.90 -39.99
CA LYS A 102 8.68 2.54 -39.94
C LYS A 102 8.84 3.39 -38.68
N GLU A 103 7.82 4.14 -38.28
CA GLU A 103 7.81 4.91 -37.04
C GLU A 103 7.81 3.99 -35.81
N ALA A 104 6.97 2.96 -35.80
CA ALA A 104 6.93 1.97 -34.71
C ALA A 104 8.27 1.26 -34.54
N ASN A 105 8.93 0.91 -35.65
CA ASN A 105 10.24 0.25 -35.66
C ASN A 105 11.34 1.11 -35.01
N ALA A 106 11.20 2.44 -35.01
CA ALA A 106 12.18 3.30 -34.38
C ALA A 106 12.28 3.09 -32.86
N PHE A 107 11.28 2.45 -32.22
CA PHE A 107 11.24 2.20 -30.78
C PHE A 107 11.74 0.80 -30.37
N ILE A 108 12.06 -0.04 -31.34
CA ILE A 108 12.53 -1.41 -31.09
C ILE A 108 14.05 -1.42 -30.86
N ALA A 109 14.49 -2.25 -29.91
CA ALA A 109 15.89 -2.44 -29.60
C ALA A 109 16.62 -3.13 -30.77
N ARG A 110 17.88 -2.77 -30.99
CA ARG A 110 18.75 -3.51 -31.90
C ARG A 110 19.31 -4.74 -31.18
N ILE A 111 18.80 -5.92 -31.53
CA ILE A 111 19.22 -7.19 -30.95
C ILE A 111 19.73 -8.10 -32.08
N ASP A 112 20.79 -8.86 -31.81
CA ASP A 112 21.28 -9.87 -32.75
C ASP A 112 20.23 -10.97 -32.94
N GLY A 113 19.85 -11.23 -34.20
CA GLY A 113 18.77 -12.16 -34.53
C GLY A 113 17.37 -11.53 -34.58
N LEU A 114 17.26 -10.22 -34.33
CA LEU A 114 16.03 -9.47 -34.55
C LEU A 114 15.81 -9.27 -36.05
N GLY A 115 14.64 -9.68 -36.53
CA GLY A 115 14.25 -9.57 -37.92
C GLY A 115 13.06 -8.64 -38.08
N TYR A 116 12.94 -8.01 -39.24
CA TYR A 116 11.76 -7.23 -39.60
C TYR A 116 11.19 -7.82 -40.88
N TYR A 117 9.88 -7.98 -40.94
CA TYR A 117 9.20 -8.34 -42.16
C TYR A 117 8.14 -7.30 -42.48
N ALA A 118 8.20 -6.82 -43.71
CA ALA A 118 7.13 -6.04 -44.32
C ALA A 118 6.85 -6.73 -45.66
N GLY A 119 5.87 -7.63 -45.64
CA GLY A 119 5.49 -8.41 -46.82
C GLY A 119 4.12 -7.97 -47.33
N GLU A 120 4.04 -7.56 -48.59
CA GLU A 120 2.77 -7.54 -49.31
C GLU A 120 2.47 -8.96 -49.82
N ARG A 121 1.60 -9.68 -49.11
CA ARG A 121 0.81 -10.73 -49.74
C ARG A 121 -0.65 -10.36 -49.55
N SER A 122 -1.35 -10.18 -50.66
CA SER A 122 -2.81 -9.94 -50.73
C SER A 122 -3.35 -8.65 -50.06
N GLY A 123 -2.64 -7.53 -50.17
CA GLY A 123 -3.21 -6.21 -49.86
C GLY A 123 -3.36 -5.84 -48.38
N LYS A 124 -2.81 -6.65 -47.47
CA LYS A 124 -2.54 -6.28 -46.07
C LYS A 124 -1.03 -6.32 -45.87
N CYS A 125 -0.40 -5.21 -45.46
CA CYS A 125 0.98 -5.28 -44.99
C CYS A 125 0.96 -6.11 -43.71
N HIS A 126 1.47 -7.34 -43.76
CA HIS A 126 1.91 -8.01 -42.53
C HIS A 126 3.26 -7.39 -42.19
N CYS A 127 3.16 -6.30 -41.44
CA CYS A 127 4.27 -5.53 -40.92
C CYS A 127 4.53 -6.09 -39.52
N GLY A 128 5.73 -6.62 -39.24
CA GLY A 128 5.98 -7.26 -37.95
C GLY A 128 7.45 -7.37 -37.58
N PHE A 129 7.64 -7.67 -36.31
CA PHE A 129 8.92 -7.84 -35.65
C PHE A 129 9.19 -9.33 -35.47
N ILE A 130 10.46 -9.73 -35.42
CA ILE A 130 10.87 -11.07 -35.04
C ILE A 130 11.70 -10.94 -33.78
N PHE A 131 11.15 -11.33 -32.65
CA PHE A 131 11.83 -11.36 -31.36
C PHE A 131 12.25 -12.80 -31.06
N ASN A 132 13.54 -13.06 -30.87
CA ASN A 132 14.06 -14.39 -30.52
C ASN A 132 13.59 -15.54 -31.43
N GLY A 133 13.34 -15.25 -32.72
CA GLY A 133 12.86 -16.23 -33.70
C GLY A 133 11.33 -16.36 -33.79
N GLU A 134 10.58 -15.68 -32.91
CA GLU A 134 9.12 -15.63 -32.94
C GLU A 134 8.62 -14.35 -33.62
N GLY A 135 7.65 -14.48 -34.52
CA GLY A 135 7.06 -13.36 -35.24
C GLY A 135 5.97 -12.68 -34.43
N PHE A 136 6.04 -11.36 -34.32
CA PHE A 136 5.01 -10.50 -33.75
C PHE A 136 4.47 -9.56 -34.83
N GLU A 137 3.16 -9.65 -35.10
CA GLU A 137 2.50 -8.75 -36.04
C GLU A 137 2.20 -7.39 -35.40
N TRP A 138 2.71 -6.32 -36.01
CA TRP A 138 2.40 -4.97 -35.58
C TRP A 138 1.00 -4.56 -36.05
N ILE A 139 0.12 -4.30 -35.09
CA ILE A 139 -1.24 -3.81 -35.34
C ILE A 139 -1.30 -2.34 -34.92
N PRO A 140 -1.56 -1.40 -35.85
CA PRO A 140 -1.67 0.02 -35.49
C PRO A 140 -2.87 0.26 -34.57
N ASN A 141 -2.73 1.20 -33.63
CA ASN A 141 -3.76 1.58 -32.65
C ASN A 141 -4.30 0.43 -31.77
N SER A 142 -3.57 -0.69 -31.67
CA SER A 142 -3.97 -1.83 -30.85
C SER A 142 -3.69 -1.66 -29.36
N VAL A 143 -2.73 -0.79 -28.98
CA VAL A 143 -2.31 -0.54 -27.60
C VAL A 143 -3.18 0.55 -26.98
N LEU A 144 -3.82 0.25 -25.85
CA LEU A 144 -4.69 1.16 -25.11
C LEU A 144 -4.00 1.66 -23.83
N ASP A 145 -4.54 1.35 -22.65
CA ASP A 145 -4.09 1.90 -21.38
C ASP A 145 -3.13 0.95 -20.65
N LEU A 146 -2.18 1.52 -19.90
CA LEU A 146 -1.27 0.77 -19.05
C LEU A 146 -2.05 0.12 -17.90
N LYS A 147 -2.03 -1.21 -17.81
CA LYS A 147 -2.69 -1.99 -16.75
C LYS A 147 -1.77 -2.28 -15.58
N GLU A 148 -0.55 -2.73 -15.88
CA GLU A 148 0.40 -3.19 -14.87
C GLU A 148 1.81 -2.82 -15.31
N PHE A 149 2.67 -2.56 -14.33
CA PHE A 149 4.10 -2.48 -14.55
C PHE A 149 4.87 -3.31 -13.54
N ARG A 150 6.01 -3.84 -13.98
CA ARG A 150 6.97 -4.51 -13.13
C ARG A 150 8.38 -4.04 -13.49
N ILE A 151 9.15 -3.77 -12.45
CA ILE A 151 10.54 -3.34 -12.57
C ILE A 151 11.42 -4.53 -12.15
N GLU A 152 12.24 -5.03 -13.07
CA GLU A 152 13.10 -6.21 -12.86
C GLU A 152 14.54 -5.84 -13.21
N GLN A 153 15.38 -5.56 -12.21
CA GLN A 153 16.81 -5.22 -12.37
C GLN A 153 17.11 -4.14 -13.42
N ASP A 154 17.38 -4.54 -14.67
CA ASP A 154 17.72 -3.70 -15.82
C ASP A 154 16.58 -3.56 -16.84
N LYS A 155 15.44 -4.22 -16.58
CA LYS A 155 14.27 -4.25 -17.45
C LYS A 155 13.03 -3.69 -16.79
N ILE A 156 12.15 -3.15 -17.62
CA ILE A 156 10.82 -2.69 -17.21
C ILE A 156 9.80 -3.42 -18.06
N ARG A 157 8.89 -4.17 -17.43
CA ARG A 157 7.75 -4.79 -18.08
C ARG A 157 6.55 -3.88 -17.95
N LEU A 158 5.95 -3.51 -19.07
CA LEU A 158 4.76 -2.68 -19.12
C LEU A 158 3.64 -3.46 -19.83
N THR A 159 2.61 -3.82 -19.08
CA THR A 159 1.44 -4.54 -19.61
C THR A 159 0.36 -3.53 -19.96
N TYR A 160 0.01 -3.44 -21.24
CA TYR A 160 -1.03 -2.57 -21.75
C TYR A 160 -2.25 -3.37 -22.18
N GLN A 161 -3.42 -2.82 -21.90
CA GLN A 161 -4.67 -3.29 -22.49
C GLN A 161 -4.59 -3.16 -24.01
N THR A 162 -5.17 -4.13 -24.72
CA THR A 162 -5.30 -4.05 -26.18
C THR A 162 -6.75 -3.89 -26.64
N ALA A 163 -6.92 -3.38 -27.86
CA ALA A 163 -8.21 -3.25 -28.54
C ALA A 163 -8.99 -4.57 -28.54
N GLU A 164 -10.32 -4.50 -28.67
CA GLU A 164 -11.20 -5.67 -28.57
C GLU A 164 -10.89 -6.74 -29.62
N GLU A 165 -10.39 -6.34 -30.80
CA GLU A 165 -10.04 -7.27 -31.88
C GLU A 165 -8.78 -8.10 -31.59
N VAL A 166 -7.98 -7.70 -30.59
CA VAL A 166 -6.81 -8.45 -30.14
C VAL A 166 -7.20 -9.31 -28.94
N THR A 167 -6.96 -10.61 -28.99
CA THR A 167 -7.43 -11.55 -27.95
C THR A 167 -6.65 -11.46 -26.63
N GLN A 168 -5.43 -10.92 -26.67
CA GLN A 168 -4.48 -10.87 -25.56
C GLN A 168 -3.97 -9.45 -25.35
N ASP A 169 -3.64 -9.09 -24.12
CA ASP A 169 -2.98 -7.84 -23.78
C ASP A 169 -1.49 -7.92 -24.17
N TYR A 170 -0.87 -6.77 -24.44
CA TYR A 170 0.54 -6.70 -24.81
C TYR A 170 1.39 -6.37 -23.59
N GLN A 171 2.39 -7.19 -23.33
CA GLN A 171 3.44 -6.88 -22.37
C GLN A 171 4.72 -6.51 -23.12
N PHE A 172 5.12 -5.25 -22.97
CA PHE A 172 6.37 -4.74 -23.52
C PHE A 172 7.49 -4.98 -22.51
N VAL A 173 8.52 -5.69 -22.93
CA VAL A 173 9.76 -5.84 -22.17
C VAL A 173 10.72 -4.75 -22.65
N MET A 174 11.01 -3.80 -21.76
CA MET A 174 11.84 -2.64 -22.05
C MET A 174 13.23 -2.83 -21.48
N ALA A 175 14.25 -2.48 -22.27
CA ALA A 175 15.65 -2.46 -21.85
C ALA A 175 16.34 -1.18 -22.35
N LYS A 176 17.43 -0.75 -21.72
CA LYS A 176 18.31 0.26 -22.30
C LYS A 176 19.17 -0.37 -23.40
N ALA A 177 18.93 0.04 -24.64
CA ALA A 177 19.61 -0.51 -25.79
C ALA A 177 19.71 0.54 -26.92
N PRO A 178 20.69 0.40 -27.83
CA PRO A 178 20.70 1.15 -29.09
C PRO A 178 19.48 0.76 -29.95
N GLY A 179 19.01 1.69 -30.77
CA GLY A 179 17.99 1.42 -31.78
C GLY A 179 18.56 0.88 -33.08
N GLN A 180 17.69 0.45 -34.00
CA GLN A 180 18.12 0.02 -35.33
C GLN A 180 18.76 1.17 -36.15
N TYR A 181 18.28 2.40 -35.92
CA TYR A 181 18.66 3.59 -36.68
C TYR A 181 19.50 4.60 -35.89
N ASP A 182 19.77 4.33 -34.61
CA ASP A 182 20.59 5.17 -33.74
C ASP A 182 21.40 4.33 -32.75
N SER A 183 22.61 4.77 -32.43
CA SER A 183 23.53 4.07 -31.53
C SER A 183 23.40 4.52 -30.06
N GLU A 184 22.46 5.42 -29.76
CA GLU A 184 22.28 5.97 -28.42
C GLU A 184 21.45 5.01 -27.57
N GLU A 185 21.95 4.67 -26.38
CA GLU A 185 21.22 3.81 -25.45
C GLU A 185 20.02 4.54 -24.85
N LYS A 186 18.82 4.06 -25.19
CA LYS A 186 17.53 4.56 -24.68
C LYS A 186 16.67 3.39 -24.25
N TRP A 187 15.58 3.66 -23.52
CA TRP A 187 14.56 2.65 -23.31
C TRP A 187 13.94 2.25 -24.64
N ARG A 188 14.11 0.99 -25.02
CA ARG A 188 13.61 0.38 -26.25
C ARG A 188 12.83 -0.88 -25.93
N VAL A 189 11.92 -1.23 -26.83
CA VAL A 189 11.21 -2.51 -26.78
C VAL A 189 12.18 -3.61 -27.19
N GLU A 190 12.52 -4.46 -26.24
CA GLU A 190 13.37 -5.63 -26.47
C GLU A 190 12.53 -6.82 -26.94
N GLU A 191 11.32 -6.95 -26.41
CA GLU A 191 10.39 -8.05 -26.69
C GLU A 191 8.95 -7.58 -26.46
N ILE A 192 7.99 -8.16 -27.19
CA ILE A 192 6.56 -8.02 -26.91
C ILE A 192 5.99 -9.41 -26.69
N THR A 193 5.46 -9.65 -25.50
CA THR A 193 4.79 -10.90 -25.14
C THR A 193 3.29 -10.70 -25.05
N LEU A 194 2.53 -11.78 -25.30
CA LEU A 194 1.08 -11.78 -25.24
C LEU A 194 0.64 -12.35 -23.88
N VAL A 195 -0.20 -11.62 -23.16
CA VAL A 195 -0.72 -12.04 -21.85
C VAL A 195 -2.24 -12.12 -21.88
N GLU A 196 -2.81 -13.08 -21.13
CA GLU A 196 -4.26 -13.26 -21.10
C GLU A 196 -4.98 -12.00 -20.61
N LYS A 197 -6.09 -11.64 -21.29
CA LYS A 197 -6.96 -10.56 -20.84
C LYS A 197 -7.62 -10.98 -19.53
N VAL A 198 -7.24 -10.35 -18.43
CA VAL A 198 -7.97 -10.48 -17.17
C VAL A 198 -9.28 -9.70 -17.31
N PRO A 199 -10.46 -10.35 -17.24
CA PRO A 199 -11.73 -9.66 -17.24
C PRO A 199 -11.86 -8.83 -15.96
N HIS A 200 -12.19 -7.56 -16.10
CA HIS A 200 -12.54 -6.66 -15.00
C HIS A 200 -14.01 -6.80 -14.62
#